data_AF-A0A935MCS7-F1
#
_entry.id   AF-A0A935MCS7-F1
#
_cell.length_a   1.000
_cell.length_b   1.000
_cell.length_c   1.000
_cell.angle_alpha   90.00
_cell.angle_beta   90.00
_cell.angle_gamma   90.00
#
_symmetry.space_group_name_H-M   'P 1'
#
loop_
_entity.id
_entity.type
_entity.pdbx_description
1 polymer ?
#
loop_
_entity_poly.entity_id
_entity_poly.type
_entity_poly.pdbx_seq_one_letter_code
_entity_poly.pdbx_strand_id
1 'polypeptide(L)'
;MRTRLILFSTLILGALLFSCESNSSTPTKPVDTNALRTQAVATYASSLTETLVAVPTASPAPTEKFTATPVVLTATLETPATADPCYDLLWIEDVTIPDGTNLKPNESFTKTWLVQNSGGCAWPPGFTFQHVGGDPMRGETFILEEAIPVGAKREISIQLAVPTDQNGLIQSSWRMADANGVFFGDTLTVNITVGNILTPTSTTTP
;
A
#
# COMPACT_ATOMS: atom_id res chain seq x y z
N MET A 1 48.04 6.71 -64.58
CA MET A 1 49.20 7.62 -64.56
C MET A 1 49.30 8.22 -63.16
N ARG A 2 50.35 7.88 -62.39
CA ARG A 2 51.06 8.66 -61.35
C ARG A 2 50.20 9.29 -60.21
N THR A 3 50.41 9.04 -58.91
CA THR A 3 51.68 8.95 -58.17
C THR A 3 51.45 8.37 -56.76
N ARG A 4 52.30 7.42 -56.35
CA ARG A 4 52.53 7.02 -54.95
C ARG A 4 53.52 8.00 -54.31
N LEU A 5 53.28 8.47 -53.09
CA LEU A 5 54.25 9.10 -52.16
C LEU A 5 53.38 9.60 -50.98
N ILE A 6 53.49 9.27 -49.69
CA ILE A 6 54.63 8.97 -48.81
C ILE A 6 54.07 8.14 -47.63
N LEU A 7 54.51 6.89 -47.52
CA LEU A 7 54.62 6.16 -46.26
C LEU A 7 56.09 6.30 -45.83
N PHE A 8 56.34 6.31 -44.52
CA PHE A 8 57.64 6.33 -43.82
C PHE A 8 58.28 7.71 -43.55
N SER A 9 58.02 8.24 -42.35
CA SER A 9 59.08 8.85 -41.54
C SER A 9 58.76 8.75 -40.04
N THR A 10 59.42 7.80 -39.39
CA THR A 10 60.04 7.84 -38.04
C THR A 10 59.16 8.25 -36.84
N LEU A 11 58.75 7.36 -35.92
CA LEU A 11 59.50 6.48 -35.00
C LEU A 11 60.30 7.25 -33.91
N ILE A 12 59.90 7.04 -32.63
CA ILE A 12 60.58 7.30 -31.34
C ILE A 12 60.50 8.70 -30.72
N LEU A 13 59.60 8.83 -29.75
CA LEU A 13 59.83 9.53 -28.46
C LEU A 13 58.74 9.00 -27.51
N GLY A 14 58.96 8.41 -26.34
CA GLY A 14 60.09 8.29 -25.44
C GLY A 14 59.46 8.05 -24.06
N ALA A 15 59.73 6.88 -23.48
CA ALA A 15 59.11 6.38 -22.25
C ALA A 15 59.47 7.20 -20.99
N LEU A 16 58.48 7.39 -20.10
CA LEU A 16 58.59 7.73 -18.67
C LEU A 16 57.39 7.03 -18.00
N LEU A 17 57.49 5.82 -17.43
CA LEU A 17 58.08 5.40 -16.14
C LEU A 17 57.38 5.95 -14.88
N PHE A 18 57.07 5.03 -13.96
CA PHE A 18 56.60 5.16 -12.56
C PHE A 18 55.11 5.53 -12.40
N SER A 19 54.29 4.89 -11.57
CA SER A 19 54.55 3.95 -10.47
C SER A 19 53.37 3.00 -10.28
N CYS A 20 53.69 1.82 -9.76
CA CYS A 20 52.75 0.87 -9.18
C CYS A 20 52.08 1.49 -7.95
N GLU A 21 50.76 1.36 -7.83
CA GLU A 21 50.12 1.36 -6.51
C GLU A 21 48.98 0.33 -6.54
N SER A 22 49.36 -0.91 -6.25
CA SER A 22 48.48 -1.90 -5.65
C SER A 22 48.16 -1.45 -4.21
N ASN A 23 47.03 -1.93 -3.67
CA ASN A 23 46.62 -1.90 -2.25
C ASN A 23 45.67 -0.74 -1.91
N SER A 24 44.56 -0.90 -1.18
CA SER A 24 43.91 -2.05 -0.58
C SER A 24 42.47 -1.62 -0.34
N SER A 25 41.51 -2.43 -0.76
CA SER A 25 40.12 -2.29 -0.33
C SER A 25 40.08 -2.45 1.20
N THR A 26 39.64 -1.41 1.90
CA THR A 26 39.34 -1.49 3.34
C THR A 26 38.17 -2.46 3.54
N PRO A 27 38.33 -3.55 4.31
CA PRO A 27 37.18 -4.33 4.74
C PRO A 27 36.47 -3.56 5.85
N THR A 28 35.33 -2.97 5.53
CA THR A 28 34.39 -2.48 6.53
C THR A 28 33.96 -3.67 7.39
N LYS A 29 34.32 -3.67 8.67
CA LYS A 29 33.85 -4.71 9.60
C LYS A 29 32.31 -4.75 9.55
N PRO A 30 31.69 -5.93 9.36
CA PRO A 30 30.26 -6.06 9.59
C PRO A 30 29.99 -5.82 11.07
N VAL A 31 29.06 -4.90 11.36
CA VAL A 31 28.48 -4.73 12.70
C VAL A 31 27.64 -5.97 12.99
N ASP A 32 28.02 -6.72 14.02
CA ASP A 32 27.30 -7.89 14.49
C ASP A 32 26.02 -7.46 15.21
N THR A 33 24.89 -7.57 14.51
CA THR A 33 23.55 -7.20 15.01
C THR A 33 22.97 -8.23 15.98
N ASN A 34 23.63 -9.37 16.22
CA ASN A 34 23.17 -10.37 17.20
C ASN A 34 23.49 -9.98 18.65
N ALA A 35 24.39 -9.03 18.89
CA ALA A 35 24.76 -8.58 20.24
C ALA A 35 23.75 -7.60 20.90
N LEU A 36 22.72 -7.14 20.17
CA LEU A 36 21.71 -6.20 20.68
C LEU A 36 20.36 -6.86 21.05
N ARG A 37 20.20 -8.18 20.83
CA ARG A 37 18.90 -8.86 20.97
C ARG A 37 18.64 -9.48 22.36
N THR A 38 19.59 -9.42 23.30
CA THR A 38 19.56 -10.25 24.53
C THR A 38 19.14 -9.53 25.83
N GLN A 39 18.71 -8.26 25.78
CA GLN A 39 18.43 -7.50 27.02
C GLN A 39 16.96 -7.19 27.34
N ALA A 40 15.98 -7.72 26.59
CA ALA A 40 14.57 -7.36 26.80
C ALA A 40 13.64 -8.49 27.32
N VAL A 41 14.14 -9.69 27.61
CA VAL A 41 13.28 -10.85 27.96
C VAL A 41 13.10 -11.06 29.48
N ALA A 42 13.77 -10.28 30.34
CA ALA A 42 13.78 -10.54 31.79
C ALA A 42 12.74 -9.75 32.63
N THR A 43 11.94 -8.86 32.04
CA THR A 43 11.11 -7.91 32.82
C THR A 43 9.69 -8.40 33.18
N TYR A 44 9.24 -9.55 32.66
CA TYR A 44 7.83 -9.98 32.77
C TYR A 44 7.49 -10.90 33.94
N ALA A 45 8.45 -11.32 34.77
CA ALA A 45 8.22 -12.34 35.81
C ALA A 45 7.91 -11.81 37.22
N SER A 46 7.95 -10.48 37.45
CA SER A 46 7.97 -9.93 38.82
C SER A 46 6.65 -9.36 39.34
N SER A 47 5.57 -9.33 38.56
CA SER A 47 4.33 -8.60 38.94
C SER A 47 3.14 -9.46 39.38
N LEU A 48 3.35 -10.73 39.76
CA LEU A 48 2.26 -11.68 40.04
C LEU A 48 2.23 -12.26 41.46
N THR A 49 2.84 -11.61 42.45
CA THR A 49 2.75 -12.13 43.83
C THR A 49 2.73 -11.00 44.85
N GLU A 50 1.80 -11.14 45.81
CA GLU A 50 1.43 -10.23 46.89
C GLU A 50 0.41 -9.16 46.47
N THR A 51 -0.89 -9.33 46.73
CA THR A 51 -1.41 -9.21 48.09
C THR A 51 -2.78 -9.88 48.20
N LEU A 52 -2.82 -11.01 48.90
CA LEU A 52 -4.03 -11.55 49.52
C LEU A 52 -3.97 -11.21 51.02
N VAL A 53 -5.14 -11.10 51.65
CA VAL A 53 -5.43 -10.91 53.09
C VAL A 53 -5.70 -9.46 53.53
N ALA A 54 -6.98 -9.05 53.48
CA ALA A 54 -7.80 -8.83 54.69
C ALA A 54 -9.08 -7.99 54.39
N VAL A 55 -10.23 -8.62 54.58
CA VAL A 55 -11.56 -8.05 54.85
C VAL A 55 -11.96 -8.67 56.21
N PRO A 56 -12.74 -8.06 57.15
CA PRO A 56 -13.71 -6.96 57.05
C PRO A 56 -13.59 -5.88 58.17
N THR A 57 -14.37 -4.79 58.07
CA THR A 57 -15.15 -4.25 59.21
C THR A 57 -16.26 -3.35 58.65
N ALA A 58 -17.52 -3.76 58.86
CA ALA A 58 -18.69 -2.91 58.68
C ALA A 58 -18.94 -2.12 59.97
N SER A 59 -19.21 -0.82 59.87
CA SER A 59 -20.01 -0.08 60.85
C SER A 59 -20.52 1.24 60.25
N PRO A 60 -21.72 1.73 60.64
CA PRO A 60 -22.56 2.53 59.74
C PRO A 60 -22.57 4.03 60.05
N ALA A 61 -23.22 4.74 59.11
CA ALA A 61 -24.13 5.88 59.31
C ALA A 61 -23.68 7.23 58.71
N PRO A 62 -24.67 8.04 58.25
CA PRO A 62 -24.52 8.98 57.15
C PRO A 62 -24.42 10.43 57.63
N THR A 63 -23.78 11.31 56.86
CA THR A 63 -24.06 12.75 56.94
C THR A 63 -23.78 13.39 55.59
N GLU A 64 -24.85 13.89 54.96
CA GLU A 64 -24.82 14.68 53.75
C GLU A 64 -24.14 16.04 53.97
N LYS A 65 -23.31 16.47 53.01
CA LYS A 65 -23.19 17.88 52.63
C LYS A 65 -22.51 18.03 51.27
N PHE A 66 -23.26 17.91 50.18
CA PHE A 66 -22.79 18.42 48.89
C PHE A 66 -23.10 19.92 48.80
N THR A 67 -22.05 20.73 48.90
CA THR A 67 -22.07 22.18 48.71
C THR A 67 -21.19 22.52 47.50
N ALA A 68 -21.79 23.32 46.60
CA ALA A 68 -21.22 24.14 45.53
C ALA A 68 -20.52 23.43 44.35
N THR A 69 -21.29 23.36 43.26
CA THR A 69 -20.84 23.35 41.87
C THR A 69 -19.83 24.48 41.57
N PRO A 70 -18.76 24.20 40.82
CA PRO A 70 -18.27 25.14 39.82
C PRO A 70 -18.60 24.55 38.43
N VAL A 71 -19.51 25.21 37.71
CA VAL A 71 -19.75 24.90 36.29
C VAL A 71 -18.52 25.39 35.52
N VAL A 72 -17.66 24.46 35.12
CA VAL A 72 -16.61 24.73 34.16
C VAL A 72 -17.29 24.88 32.80
N LEU A 73 -17.40 26.12 32.32
CA LEU A 73 -17.82 26.41 30.95
C LEU A 73 -16.65 26.06 30.03
N THR A 74 -16.58 24.80 29.61
CA THR A 74 -15.69 24.38 28.53
C THR A 74 -16.27 24.92 27.23
N ALA A 75 -15.64 25.95 26.66
CA ALA A 75 -15.94 26.41 25.32
C ALA A 75 -15.48 25.34 24.32
N THR A 76 -16.40 24.47 23.92
CA THR A 76 -16.19 23.55 22.80
C THR A 76 -16.18 24.37 21.53
N LEU A 77 -15.06 24.39 20.81
CA LEU A 77 -15.00 24.83 19.43
C LEU A 77 -15.82 23.84 18.61
N GLU A 78 -17.09 24.15 18.36
CA GLU A 78 -17.92 23.41 17.41
C GLU A 78 -17.41 23.73 16.00
N THR A 79 -16.46 22.91 15.53
CA THR A 79 -16.32 22.66 14.10
C THR A 79 -17.63 22.04 13.63
N PRO A 80 -18.22 22.46 12.50
CA PRO A 80 -19.39 21.79 11.95
C PRO A 80 -19.02 20.33 11.68
N ALA A 81 -19.53 19.42 12.50
CA ALA A 81 -19.44 17.99 12.24
C ALA A 81 -20.36 17.72 11.04
N THR A 82 -19.80 17.77 9.84
CA THR A 82 -20.39 17.05 8.71
C THR A 82 -20.49 15.61 9.18
N ALA A 83 -21.70 15.09 9.38
CA ALA A 83 -21.88 13.71 9.81
C ALA A 83 -21.19 12.81 8.76
N ASP A 84 -20.14 12.10 9.17
CA ASP A 84 -19.43 11.19 8.27
C ASP A 84 -20.40 10.14 7.70
N PRO A 85 -20.25 9.75 6.43
CA PRO A 85 -21.10 8.73 5.84
C PRO A 85 -21.00 7.39 6.59
N CYS A 86 -22.12 6.69 6.73
CA CYS A 86 -22.18 5.38 7.40
C CYS A 86 -21.30 4.35 6.66
N TYR A 87 -21.45 4.22 5.34
CA TYR A 87 -20.58 3.36 4.53
C TYR A 87 -19.64 4.22 3.69
N ASP A 88 -18.35 3.92 3.78
CA ASP A 88 -17.32 4.58 2.99
C ASP A 88 -16.12 3.65 2.82
N LEU A 89 -15.57 3.60 1.60
CA LEU A 89 -14.45 2.76 1.21
C LEU A 89 -13.30 3.67 0.77
N LEU A 90 -12.16 3.52 1.43
CA LEU A 90 -10.92 4.20 1.08
C LEU A 90 -9.98 3.22 0.35
N TRP A 91 -9.53 3.60 -0.84
CA TRP A 91 -8.47 2.88 -1.55
C TRP A 91 -7.11 3.14 -0.89
N ILE A 92 -6.31 2.08 -0.70
CA ILE A 92 -4.95 2.17 -0.15
C ILE A 92 -3.91 1.96 -1.26
N GLU A 93 -3.96 0.82 -1.93
CA GLU A 93 -3.00 0.48 -3.00
C GLU A 93 -3.51 -0.63 -3.92
N ASP A 94 -2.92 -0.71 -5.10
CA ASP A 94 -3.00 -1.90 -5.96
C ASP A 94 -2.03 -2.98 -5.45
N VAL A 95 -2.56 -4.11 -5.02
CA VAL A 95 -1.76 -5.26 -4.55
C VAL A 95 -1.25 -6.06 -5.75
N THR A 96 -2.08 -6.24 -6.78
CA THR A 96 -1.68 -6.87 -8.04
C THR A 96 -2.01 -5.97 -9.22
N ILE A 97 -1.30 -6.19 -10.33
CA ILE A 97 -1.48 -5.48 -11.60
C ILE A 97 -1.48 -3.95 -11.39
N PRO A 98 -0.31 -3.35 -11.09
CA PRO A 98 -0.19 -1.90 -10.99
C PRO A 98 -0.63 -1.21 -12.29
N ASP A 99 -1.02 0.05 -12.17
CA ASP A 99 -1.39 0.84 -13.32
C ASP A 99 -0.28 0.90 -14.39
N GLY A 100 -0.69 0.80 -15.66
CA GLY A 100 0.20 0.76 -16.82
C GLY A 100 0.77 -0.63 -17.14
N THR A 101 0.42 -1.68 -16.38
CA THR A 101 0.85 -3.06 -16.68
C THR A 101 0.47 -3.43 -18.12
N ASN A 102 1.43 -3.99 -18.87
CA ASN A 102 1.21 -4.44 -20.24
C ASN A 102 0.77 -5.91 -20.26
N LEU A 103 -0.40 -6.19 -20.82
CA LEU A 103 -0.99 -7.53 -20.94
C LEU A 103 -1.28 -7.88 -22.40
N LYS A 104 -1.41 -9.17 -22.70
CA LYS A 104 -1.78 -9.65 -24.03
C LYS A 104 -3.30 -9.61 -24.21
N PRO A 105 -3.80 -9.46 -25.45
CA PRO A 105 -5.21 -9.73 -25.74
C PRO A 105 -5.62 -11.12 -25.25
N ASN A 106 -6.84 -11.24 -24.73
CA ASN A 106 -7.40 -12.47 -24.16
C ASN A 106 -6.68 -13.02 -22.89
N GLU A 107 -5.73 -12.28 -22.32
CA GLU A 107 -5.04 -12.72 -21.10
C GLU A 107 -5.95 -12.58 -19.88
N SER A 108 -6.07 -13.65 -19.09
CA SER A 108 -6.78 -13.62 -17.81
C SER A 108 -5.83 -13.25 -16.67
N PHE A 109 -6.29 -12.40 -15.77
CA PHE A 109 -5.52 -11.94 -14.62
C PHE A 109 -6.41 -11.63 -13.43
N THR A 110 -5.87 -11.75 -12.21
CA THR A 110 -6.56 -11.37 -10.98
C THR A 110 -6.08 -10.00 -10.55
N LYS A 111 -6.99 -9.05 -10.45
CA LYS A 111 -6.74 -7.73 -9.89
C LYS A 111 -7.13 -7.73 -8.42
N THR A 112 -6.22 -7.28 -7.56
CA THR A 112 -6.40 -7.19 -6.12
C THR A 112 -6.07 -5.78 -5.66
N TRP A 113 -6.97 -5.18 -4.90
CA TRP A 113 -6.77 -3.89 -4.23
C TRP A 113 -6.79 -4.08 -2.73
N LEU A 114 -5.92 -3.35 -2.02
CA LEU A 114 -6.04 -3.19 -0.58
C LEU A 114 -6.92 -1.96 -0.31
N VAL A 115 -7.98 -2.15 0.46
CA VAL A 115 -8.93 -1.10 0.83
C VAL A 115 -9.11 -1.03 2.34
N GLN A 116 -9.70 0.05 2.82
CA GLN A 116 -10.10 0.23 4.21
C GLN A 116 -11.56 0.65 4.31
N ASN A 117 -12.26 0.15 5.32
CA ASN A 117 -13.53 0.73 5.74
C ASN A 117 -13.30 2.02 6.53
N SER A 118 -13.47 3.16 5.88
CA SER A 118 -13.34 4.52 6.44
C SER A 118 -14.67 5.07 6.96
N GLY A 119 -15.77 4.34 6.81
CA GLY A 119 -17.12 4.79 7.22
C GLY A 119 -17.43 4.54 8.70
N GLY A 120 -18.57 5.05 9.15
CA GLY A 120 -19.07 4.84 10.52
C GLY A 120 -19.69 3.46 10.81
N CYS A 121 -19.93 2.64 9.79
CA CYS A 121 -20.64 1.38 9.87
C CYS A 121 -19.85 0.22 9.27
N ALA A 122 -19.93 -0.97 9.87
CA ALA A 122 -19.38 -2.18 9.29
C ALA A 122 -20.12 -2.54 8.00
N TRP A 123 -19.41 -3.05 6.99
CA TRP A 123 -20.05 -3.57 5.78
C TRP A 123 -20.46 -5.02 6.04
N PRO A 124 -21.76 -5.35 6.07
CA PRO A 124 -22.22 -6.73 6.24
C PRO A 124 -21.97 -7.56 4.97
N PRO A 125 -22.02 -8.90 5.06
CA PRO A 125 -22.07 -9.78 3.89
C PRO A 125 -23.22 -9.41 2.95
N GLY A 126 -23.03 -9.67 1.66
CA GLY A 126 -24.00 -9.37 0.60
C GLY A 126 -23.81 -8.00 -0.05
N PHE A 127 -22.92 -7.15 0.46
CA PHE A 127 -22.48 -5.96 -0.27
C PHE A 127 -21.75 -6.37 -1.55
N THR A 128 -21.84 -5.55 -2.59
CA THR A 128 -21.38 -5.93 -3.92
C THR A 128 -20.37 -4.94 -4.48
N PHE A 129 -19.32 -5.45 -5.10
CA PHE A 129 -18.35 -4.63 -5.83
C PHE A 129 -18.61 -4.79 -7.32
N GLN A 130 -19.10 -3.72 -7.93
CA GLN A 130 -19.70 -3.74 -9.27
C GLN A 130 -18.92 -2.87 -10.25
N HIS A 131 -18.92 -3.27 -11.50
CA HIS A 131 -18.41 -2.45 -12.59
C HIS A 131 -19.31 -1.23 -12.81
N VAL A 132 -18.72 -0.05 -12.88
CA VAL A 132 -19.43 1.23 -13.03
C VAL A 132 -19.00 2.04 -14.25
N GLY A 133 -17.95 1.64 -14.98
CA GLY A 133 -17.56 2.33 -16.20
C GLY A 133 -16.24 1.87 -16.81
N GLY A 134 -16.04 2.19 -18.08
CA GLY A 134 -14.95 1.66 -18.88
C GLY A 134 -15.28 0.29 -19.47
N ASP A 135 -14.24 -0.48 -19.76
CA ASP A 135 -14.39 -1.86 -20.21
C ASP A 135 -14.52 -2.80 -19.01
N PRO A 136 -15.55 -3.67 -18.91
CA PRO A 136 -15.71 -4.57 -17.79
C PRO A 136 -14.65 -5.68 -17.71
N MET A 137 -13.83 -5.85 -18.76
CA MET A 137 -12.79 -6.88 -18.90
C MET A 137 -13.33 -8.28 -18.55
N ARG A 138 -14.57 -8.55 -18.98
CA ARG A 138 -15.33 -9.79 -18.68
C ARG A 138 -15.43 -10.11 -17.18
N GLY A 139 -15.24 -9.12 -16.32
CA GLY A 139 -15.35 -9.25 -14.88
C GLY A 139 -16.80 -9.39 -14.44
N GLU A 140 -16.99 -10.18 -13.39
CA GLU A 140 -18.28 -10.37 -12.74
C GLU A 140 -18.36 -9.56 -11.45
N THR A 141 -19.59 -9.35 -10.96
CA THR A 141 -19.81 -8.68 -9.67
C THR A 141 -19.25 -9.54 -8.55
N PHE A 142 -18.39 -8.95 -7.71
CA PHE A 142 -17.93 -9.60 -6.49
C PHE A 142 -18.93 -9.38 -5.37
N ILE A 143 -19.22 -10.45 -4.61
CA ILE A 143 -20.12 -10.40 -3.45
C ILE A 143 -19.27 -10.58 -2.20
N LEU A 144 -19.43 -9.66 -1.25
CA LEU A 144 -18.75 -9.75 0.03
C LEU A 144 -19.34 -10.88 0.88
N GLU A 145 -18.55 -11.90 1.18
CA GLU A 145 -19.02 -13.08 1.94
C GLU A 145 -18.92 -12.89 3.46
N GLU A 146 -17.98 -12.05 3.91
CA GLU A 146 -17.71 -11.80 5.32
C GLU A 146 -17.78 -10.32 5.64
N ALA A 147 -18.28 -9.97 6.83
CA ALA A 147 -18.37 -8.59 7.27
C ALA A 147 -16.99 -7.91 7.33
N ILE A 148 -16.92 -6.62 6.96
CA ILE A 148 -15.73 -5.77 7.12
C ILE A 148 -16.00 -4.74 8.21
N PRO A 149 -15.38 -4.88 9.41
CA PRO A 149 -15.53 -3.92 10.49
C PRO A 149 -15.04 -2.51 10.13
N VAL A 150 -15.52 -1.52 10.86
CA VAL A 150 -15.02 -0.13 10.76
C VAL A 150 -13.52 -0.10 11.01
N GLY A 151 -12.78 0.64 10.19
CA GLY A 151 -11.34 0.80 10.26
C GLY A 151 -10.53 -0.41 9.78
N ALA A 152 -11.16 -1.55 9.48
CA ALA A 152 -10.46 -2.74 9.01
C ALA A 152 -9.95 -2.55 7.57
N LYS A 153 -8.77 -3.10 7.29
CA LYS A 153 -8.24 -3.24 5.93
C LYS A 153 -8.60 -4.60 5.36
N ARG A 154 -8.93 -4.67 4.07
CA ARG A 154 -9.18 -5.93 3.37
C ARG A 154 -8.71 -5.86 1.92
N GLU A 155 -8.26 -6.99 1.40
CA GLU A 155 -8.04 -7.18 -0.04
C GLU A 155 -9.35 -7.56 -0.75
N ILE A 156 -9.69 -6.83 -1.80
CA ILE A 156 -10.77 -7.19 -2.73
C ILE A 156 -10.12 -7.67 -4.01
N SER A 157 -10.47 -8.89 -4.44
CA SER A 157 -9.92 -9.52 -5.64
C SER A 157 -11.03 -9.87 -6.64
N ILE A 158 -10.81 -9.54 -7.91
CA ILE A 158 -11.70 -9.94 -9.01
C ILE A 158 -10.90 -10.57 -10.15
N GLN A 159 -11.48 -11.57 -10.79
CA GLN A 159 -10.93 -12.21 -11.98
C GLN A 159 -11.36 -11.43 -13.22
N LEU A 160 -10.40 -10.99 -14.02
CA LEU A 160 -10.62 -10.25 -15.26
C LEU A 160 -9.96 -10.97 -16.43
N ALA A 161 -10.38 -10.61 -17.64
CA ALA A 161 -9.78 -11.02 -18.90
C ALA A 161 -9.74 -9.87 -19.90
N VAL A 162 -8.56 -9.63 -20.46
CA VAL A 162 -8.35 -8.59 -21.48
C VAL A 162 -9.24 -8.87 -22.70
N PRO A 163 -9.98 -7.88 -23.23
CA PRO A 163 -10.75 -8.02 -24.46
C PRO A 163 -9.90 -8.52 -25.63
N THR A 164 -10.48 -9.33 -26.52
CA THR A 164 -9.75 -9.92 -27.66
C THR A 164 -9.53 -8.95 -28.81
N ASP A 165 -10.33 -7.90 -28.88
CA ASP A 165 -10.48 -6.98 -30.00
C ASP A 165 -9.97 -5.55 -29.70
N GLN A 166 -9.35 -5.33 -28.55
CA GLN A 166 -8.84 -4.02 -28.13
C GLN A 166 -7.32 -4.02 -27.96
N ASN A 167 -6.69 -2.89 -28.26
CA ASN A 167 -5.26 -2.63 -28.06
C ASN A 167 -5.08 -1.19 -27.53
N GLY A 168 -3.93 -0.90 -26.92
CA GLY A 168 -3.63 0.39 -26.32
C GLY A 168 -4.05 0.47 -24.86
N LEU A 169 -4.36 1.67 -24.37
CA LEU A 169 -4.77 1.89 -22.98
C LEU A 169 -6.22 1.44 -22.79
N ILE A 170 -6.46 0.56 -21.83
CA ILE A 170 -7.78 0.09 -21.44
C ILE A 170 -7.97 0.34 -19.95
N GLN A 171 -9.13 0.89 -19.60
CA GLN A 171 -9.53 1.17 -18.23
C GLN A 171 -10.81 0.41 -17.85
N SER A 172 -10.85 -0.12 -16.63
CA SER A 172 -12.04 -0.66 -15.98
C SER A 172 -12.25 0.02 -14.63
N SER A 173 -13.48 0.43 -14.30
CA SER A 173 -13.79 1.17 -13.06
C SER A 173 -14.85 0.43 -12.25
N TRP A 174 -14.62 0.31 -10.95
CA TRP A 174 -15.40 -0.54 -10.05
C TRP A 174 -15.71 0.20 -8.75
N ARG A 175 -16.87 -0.07 -8.16
CA ARG A 175 -17.31 0.60 -6.93
C ARG A 175 -18.12 -0.32 -6.04
N MET A 176 -17.98 -0.13 -4.73
CA MET A 176 -18.76 -0.88 -3.74
C MET A 176 -20.19 -0.32 -3.65
N ALA A 177 -21.16 -1.21 -3.51
CA ALA A 177 -22.57 -0.92 -3.34
C ALA A 177 -23.14 -1.67 -2.14
N ASP A 178 -24.04 -1.00 -1.42
CA ASP A 178 -24.76 -1.60 -0.30
C ASP A 178 -25.84 -2.60 -0.77
N ALA A 179 -26.56 -3.19 0.18
CA ALA A 179 -27.64 -4.15 -0.11
C ALA A 179 -28.81 -3.58 -0.92
N ASN A 180 -28.94 -2.25 -1.01
CA ASN A 180 -29.94 -1.56 -1.81
C ASN A 180 -29.40 -1.15 -3.19
N GLY A 181 -28.14 -1.47 -3.50
CA GLY A 181 -27.46 -1.07 -4.73
C GLY A 181 -26.96 0.38 -4.72
N VAL A 182 -26.89 1.03 -3.55
CA VAL A 182 -26.37 2.39 -3.42
C VAL A 182 -24.85 2.35 -3.35
N PHE A 183 -24.19 3.00 -4.31
CA PHE A 183 -22.73 3.09 -4.37
C PHE A 183 -22.15 4.01 -3.30
N PHE A 184 -21.01 3.61 -2.71
CA PHE A 184 -20.29 4.40 -1.71
C PHE A 184 -18.77 4.28 -1.89
N GLY A 185 -18.03 5.18 -1.22
CA GLY A 185 -16.56 5.20 -1.25
C GLY A 185 -15.93 5.51 -2.60
N ASP A 186 -14.62 5.27 -2.65
CA ASP A 186 -13.77 5.46 -3.82
C ASP A 186 -14.18 4.55 -4.98
N THR A 187 -13.98 5.07 -6.20
CA THR A 187 -14.01 4.26 -7.42
C THR A 187 -12.61 3.70 -7.67
N LEU A 188 -12.49 2.38 -7.68
CA LEU A 188 -11.25 1.67 -7.91
C LEU A 188 -11.09 1.38 -9.41
N THR A 189 -9.85 1.51 -9.91
CA THR A 189 -9.57 1.36 -11.34
C THR A 189 -8.59 0.24 -11.65
N VAL A 190 -8.72 -0.28 -12.87
CA VAL A 190 -7.72 -1.10 -13.55
C VAL A 190 -7.29 -0.32 -14.78
N ASN A 191 -6.04 0.16 -14.82
CA ASN A 191 -5.48 0.83 -15.99
C ASN A 191 -4.36 -0.04 -16.58
N ILE A 192 -4.59 -0.63 -17.74
CA ILE A 192 -3.61 -1.53 -18.39
C ILE A 192 -3.30 -1.06 -19.81
N THR A 193 -2.16 -1.49 -20.32
CA THR A 193 -1.83 -1.38 -21.75
C THR A 193 -1.97 -2.75 -22.40
N VAL A 194 -2.50 -2.80 -23.61
CA VAL A 194 -2.68 -4.04 -24.37
C VAL A 194 -1.95 -3.99 -25.70
N GLY A 195 -1.16 -5.02 -25.96
CA GLY A 195 -0.46 -5.24 -27.21
C GLY A 195 1.05 -4.98 -27.16
N ASN A 196 1.69 -5.03 -28.32
CA ASN A 196 3.12 -4.79 -28.45
C ASN A 196 3.37 -3.27 -28.42
N ILE A 197 3.83 -2.76 -27.27
CA ILE A 197 4.59 -1.52 -27.27
C ILE A 197 5.83 -1.75 -28.13
N LEU A 198 5.85 -1.15 -29.33
CA LEU A 198 7.07 -1.03 -30.10
C LEU A 198 8.04 -0.23 -29.24
N THR A 199 8.98 -0.92 -28.59
CA THR A 199 10.12 -0.27 -27.95
C THR A 199 10.71 0.69 -28.98
N PRO A 200 10.83 2.01 -28.73
CA PRO A 200 11.47 2.88 -29.68
C PRO A 200 12.90 2.37 -29.88
N THR A 201 13.18 1.83 -31.07
CA THR A 201 14.54 1.47 -31.47
C THR A 201 15.38 2.71 -31.28
N SER A 202 16.29 2.67 -30.31
CA SER A 202 17.30 3.71 -30.16
C SER A 202 18.24 3.59 -31.35
N THR A 203 17.89 4.26 -32.45
CA THR A 203 18.76 4.44 -33.61
C THR A 203 19.97 5.22 -33.12
N THR A 204 21.04 4.49 -32.82
CA THR A 204 22.34 5.09 -32.57
C THR A 204 22.93 5.36 -33.95
N THR A 205 22.83 6.60 -34.42
CA THR A 205 23.44 7.05 -35.69
C THR A 205 24.97 7.09 -35.51
N PRO A 206 25.75 6.54 -36.46
CA PRO A 206 27.21 6.41 -36.36
C PRO A 206 27.96 7.75 -36.43
#